data_AF-A0A939G0Y9-F1
#
_entry.id   AF-A0A939G0Y9-F1
#
_cell.length_a   1.000
_cell.length_b   1.000
_cell.length_c   1.000
_cell.angle_alpha   90.00
_cell.angle_beta   90.00
_cell.angle_gamma   90.00
#
_symmetry.space_group_name_H-M   'P 1'
#
loop_
_entity.id
_entity.type
_entity.pdbx_description
1 polymer ?
#
loop_
_entity_poly.entity_id
_entity_poly.type
_entity_poly.pdbx_seq_one_letter_code
_entity_poly.pdbx_strand_id
1 'polypeptide(L)'
;MKTLLFGLLLPFIFGPAPLITQPAPPVDHLHLQGPIAFNGQTFRLSTSAQPTPTYVRQEYLPTNEPADGYHNLFMLSVITNGQTIDQTVATQVQRLTDIQEEDLTVHYRVRKDSLTGTATLDFVWRANSDDTNPIMEWNAYRFEPYTSPTGQKGVLMAGNRRRAYGSEIVAFLEAFRTERPQILQSLATFKTPVAVLSNQ
;
A
#
# COMPACT_ATOMS: atom_id res chain seq x y z
N MET A 1 -60.94 47.52 13.19
CA MET A 1 -59.99 46.91 14.14
C MET A 1 -59.17 45.87 13.41
N LYS A 2 -57.84 45.92 13.63
CA LYS A 2 -56.79 44.92 13.38
C LYS A 2 -56.35 44.67 11.93
N THR A 3 -55.08 44.51 11.57
CA THR A 3 -53.74 44.92 12.07
C THR A 3 -52.83 44.61 10.88
N LEU A 4 -51.99 45.56 10.43
CA LEU A 4 -50.91 45.30 9.47
C LEU A 4 -49.83 44.43 10.14
N LEU A 5 -49.38 43.34 9.50
CA LEU A 5 -48.10 42.71 9.83
C LEU A 5 -47.08 43.03 8.72
N PHE A 6 -46.07 43.82 9.10
CA PHE A 6 -44.81 43.96 8.37
C PHE A 6 -43.99 42.68 8.55
N GLY A 7 -43.70 41.97 7.46
CA GLY A 7 -42.75 40.87 7.43
C GLY A 7 -41.33 41.40 7.28
N LEU A 8 -40.50 41.22 8.32
CA LEU A 8 -39.09 41.57 8.34
C LEU A 8 -38.28 40.49 7.59
N LEU A 9 -37.69 40.84 6.45
CA LEU A 9 -36.71 39.99 5.75
C LEU A 9 -35.35 40.11 6.45
N LEU A 10 -34.96 39.05 7.16
CA LEU A 10 -33.59 38.88 7.67
C LEU A 10 -32.66 38.46 6.52
N PRO A 11 -31.56 39.16 6.24
CA PRO A 11 -30.56 38.68 5.30
C PRO A 11 -29.82 37.48 5.92
N PHE A 12 -29.88 36.33 5.25
CA PHE A 12 -28.96 35.22 5.51
C PHE A 12 -27.53 35.69 5.17
N ILE A 13 -26.74 35.98 6.20
CA ILE A 13 -25.30 36.20 6.07
C ILE A 13 -24.68 34.83 5.77
N PHE A 14 -24.34 34.58 4.51
CA PHE A 14 -23.47 33.47 4.12
C PHE A 14 -22.08 33.73 4.71
N GLY A 15 -21.77 33.09 5.84
CA GLY A 15 -20.40 33.01 6.33
C GLY A 15 -19.52 32.25 5.32
N PRO A 16 -18.21 32.54 5.24
CA PRO A 16 -17.32 31.82 4.34
C PRO A 16 -17.36 30.32 4.68
N ALA A 17 -17.67 29.49 3.68
CA ALA A 17 -17.58 28.05 3.83
C ALA A 17 -16.14 27.67 4.23
N PRO A 18 -15.94 26.72 5.14
CA PRO A 18 -14.60 26.24 5.46
C PRO A 18 -13.95 25.74 4.17
N LEU A 19 -12.77 26.27 3.86
CA LEU A 19 -11.93 25.75 2.79
C LEU A 19 -11.57 24.30 3.15
N ILE A 20 -12.14 23.34 2.43
CA ILE A 20 -11.67 21.95 2.46
C ILE A 20 -10.30 21.97 1.77
N THR A 21 -9.23 21.95 2.55
CA THR A 21 -7.87 21.80 2.02
C THR A 21 -7.78 20.45 1.33
N GLN A 22 -7.72 20.45 0.00
CA GLN A 22 -7.45 19.23 -0.76
C GLN A 22 -6.04 18.74 -0.40
N PRO A 23 -5.85 17.45 -0.07
CA PRO A 23 -4.52 16.93 0.21
C PRO A 23 -3.62 17.16 -1.00
N ALA A 24 -2.36 17.55 -0.76
CA ALA A 24 -1.39 17.76 -1.81
C ALA A 24 -1.21 16.49 -2.66
N PRO A 25 -0.98 16.61 -3.97
CA PRO A 25 -0.73 15.45 -4.82
C PRO A 25 0.53 14.70 -4.34
N PRO A 26 0.58 13.35 -4.48
CA PRO A 26 1.72 12.57 -4.06
C PRO A 26 2.98 12.93 -4.88
N VAL A 27 4.13 12.97 -4.21
CA VAL A 27 5.42 13.22 -4.86
C VAL A 27 5.91 11.92 -5.50
N ASP A 28 6.22 11.96 -6.79
CA ASP A 28 6.76 10.80 -7.52
C ASP A 28 8.29 10.73 -7.35
N HIS A 29 8.72 10.13 -6.24
CA HIS A 29 10.11 9.87 -5.90
C HIS A 29 10.80 8.79 -6.73
N LEU A 30 10.04 7.93 -7.43
CA LEU A 30 10.57 6.81 -8.21
C LEU A 30 10.51 7.04 -9.72
N HIS A 31 9.97 8.18 -10.17
CA HIS A 31 9.62 8.47 -11.57
C HIS A 31 8.65 7.44 -12.17
N LEU A 32 7.73 6.96 -11.35
CA LEU A 32 6.71 5.96 -11.66
C LEU A 32 5.33 6.43 -11.22
N GLN A 33 4.79 7.49 -11.83
CA GLN A 33 3.44 7.97 -11.55
C GLN A 33 2.32 6.96 -11.94
N GLY A 34 2.63 6.05 -12.88
CA GLY A 34 1.71 5.04 -13.41
C GLY A 34 1.04 5.45 -14.74
N PRO A 35 0.12 4.62 -15.26
CA PRO A 35 -0.46 3.46 -14.58
C PRO A 35 0.50 2.26 -14.51
N ILE A 36 0.46 1.54 -13.39
CA ILE A 36 1.09 0.22 -13.25
C ILE A 36 0.03 -0.83 -13.56
N ALA A 37 0.30 -1.70 -14.53
CA ALA A 37 -0.54 -2.86 -14.81
C ALA A 37 -0.04 -4.05 -13.97
N PHE A 38 -0.90 -4.58 -13.12
CA PHE A 38 -0.59 -5.73 -12.26
C PHE A 38 -1.82 -6.63 -12.09
N ASN A 39 -1.66 -7.92 -12.35
CA ASN A 39 -2.69 -8.95 -12.18
C ASN A 39 -4.06 -8.56 -12.79
N GLY A 40 -4.05 -8.00 -14.00
CA GLY A 40 -5.27 -7.59 -14.72
C GLY A 40 -5.89 -6.26 -14.27
N GLN A 41 -5.28 -5.55 -13.31
CA GLN A 41 -5.75 -4.26 -12.81
C GLN A 41 -4.72 -3.15 -13.06
N THR A 42 -5.19 -1.91 -13.20
CA THR A 42 -4.35 -0.73 -13.36
C THR A 42 -4.35 0.13 -12.10
N PHE A 43 -3.16 0.50 -11.64
CA PHE A 43 -2.96 1.27 -10.42
C PHE A 43 -2.30 2.63 -10.72
N ARG A 44 -2.68 3.68 -10.00
CA ARG A 44 -2.10 5.03 -10.11
C ARG A 44 -1.55 5.48 -8.77
N LEU A 45 -0.49 6.30 -8.82
CA LEU A 45 0.14 6.81 -7.61
C LEU A 45 -0.89 7.54 -6.74
N SER A 46 -1.05 7.07 -5.50
CA SER A 46 -2.00 7.60 -4.53
C SER A 46 -1.28 8.29 -3.39
N THR A 47 -0.27 7.63 -2.80
CA THR A 47 0.53 8.18 -1.71
C THR A 47 2.00 7.85 -1.92
N SER A 48 2.86 8.67 -1.31
CA SER A 48 4.29 8.41 -1.28
C SER A 48 4.90 8.89 0.03
N ALA A 49 6.03 8.30 0.40
CA ALA A 49 6.77 8.66 1.60
C ALA A 49 8.26 8.47 1.37
N GLN A 50 9.06 9.39 1.92
CA GLN A 50 10.52 9.26 2.01
C GLN A 50 10.96 9.43 3.48
N PRO A 51 10.82 8.39 4.33
CA PRO A 51 11.12 8.52 5.76
C PRO A 51 12.59 8.80 6.04
N THR A 52 13.49 8.34 5.16
CA THR A 52 14.93 8.63 5.22
C THR A 52 15.44 8.95 3.81
N PRO A 53 16.63 9.57 3.68
CA PRO A 53 17.24 9.79 2.36
C PRO A 53 17.47 8.50 1.55
N THR A 54 17.54 7.35 2.22
CA THR A 54 17.84 6.03 1.64
C THR A 54 16.64 5.10 1.61
N TYR A 55 15.43 5.59 1.89
CA TYR A 55 14.21 4.80 1.83
C TYR A 55 13.06 5.60 1.24
N VAL A 56 12.52 5.11 0.13
CA VAL A 56 11.34 5.64 -0.54
C VAL A 56 10.28 4.55 -0.62
N ARG A 57 9.02 4.93 -0.43
CA ARG A 57 7.84 4.09 -0.65
C ARG A 57 6.82 4.86 -1.49
N GLN A 58 6.21 4.18 -2.45
CA GLN A 58 5.06 4.66 -3.22
C GLN A 58 3.96 3.63 -3.19
N GLU A 59 2.73 4.07 -2.94
CA GLU A 59 1.54 3.25 -2.93
C GLU A 59 0.61 3.68 -4.06
N TYR A 60 0.03 2.69 -4.70
CA TYR A 60 -0.77 2.84 -5.89
C TYR A 60 -2.11 2.16 -5.69
N LEU A 61 -3.17 2.87 -6.06
CA LEU A 61 -4.54 2.39 -5.94
C LEU A 61 -5.22 2.30 -7.31
N PRO A 62 -6.20 1.41 -7.47
CA PRO A 62 -7.15 1.50 -8.56
C PRO A 62 -7.85 2.87 -8.56
N THR A 63 -8.22 3.37 -9.74
CA THR A 63 -8.67 4.77 -9.92
C THR A 63 -9.89 5.17 -9.07
N ASN A 64 -10.67 4.22 -8.56
CA ASN A 64 -11.88 4.47 -7.80
C ASN A 64 -11.79 4.02 -6.33
N GLU A 65 -10.59 3.72 -5.81
CA GLU A 65 -10.41 3.31 -4.42
C GLU A 65 -9.90 4.47 -3.55
N PRO A 66 -10.50 4.70 -2.37
CA PRO A 66 -9.99 5.67 -1.41
C PRO A 66 -8.70 5.19 -0.75
N ALA A 67 -7.85 6.12 -0.32
CA ALA A 67 -6.65 5.79 0.45
C ALA A 67 -6.98 5.13 1.79
N ASP A 68 -8.08 5.55 2.42
CA ASP A 68 -8.66 4.90 3.59
C ASP A 68 -9.77 3.96 3.13
N GLY A 69 -9.58 2.65 3.34
CA GLY A 69 -10.59 1.65 2.98
C GLY A 69 -10.39 0.94 1.64
N TYR A 70 -9.20 0.99 1.04
CA TYR A 70 -8.90 0.24 -0.19
C TYR A 70 -9.02 -1.27 0.01
N HIS A 71 -9.41 -1.96 -1.06
CA HIS A 71 -9.44 -3.42 -1.15
C HIS A 71 -8.19 -3.97 -1.82
N ASN A 72 -7.57 -3.19 -2.71
CA ASN A 72 -6.38 -3.60 -3.43
C ASN A 72 -5.36 -2.46 -3.58
N LEU A 73 -4.13 -2.71 -3.15
CA LEU A 73 -3.04 -1.75 -3.22
C LEU A 73 -1.81 -2.42 -3.83
N PHE A 74 -1.19 -1.72 -4.77
CA PHE A 74 0.13 -2.06 -5.27
C PHE A 74 1.15 -1.11 -4.65
N MET A 75 2.33 -1.61 -4.30
CA MET A 75 3.36 -0.85 -3.61
C MET A 75 4.71 -1.07 -4.26
N LEU A 76 5.49 0.01 -4.37
CA LEU A 76 6.91 -0.05 -4.67
C LEU A 76 7.69 0.63 -3.55
N SER A 77 8.83 0.05 -3.19
CA SER A 77 9.77 0.72 -2.30
C SER A 77 11.20 0.40 -2.66
N VAL A 78 12.11 1.33 -2.34
CA VAL A 78 13.54 1.22 -2.62
C VAL A 78 14.30 1.57 -1.35
N ILE A 79 15.23 0.71 -0.96
CA ILE A 79 16.14 0.89 0.18
C ILE A 79 17.58 0.88 -0.35
N THR A 80 18.35 1.94 -0.10
CA THR A 80 19.75 2.08 -0.57
C THR A 80 20.76 2.24 0.57
N ASN A 81 20.40 1.96 1.81
CA ASN A 81 21.27 2.09 2.98
C ASN A 81 22.30 0.94 3.16
N GLY A 82 22.52 0.13 2.13
CA GLY A 82 23.42 -1.03 2.16
C GLY A 82 22.83 -2.31 2.73
N GLN A 83 21.54 -2.32 3.12
CA GLN A 83 20.87 -3.56 3.52
C GLN A 83 20.85 -4.58 2.39
N THR A 84 21.03 -5.85 2.75
CA THR A 84 20.80 -6.98 1.86
C THR A 84 19.33 -7.38 1.86
N ILE A 85 18.90 -8.10 0.81
CA ILE A 85 17.55 -8.69 0.75
C ILE A 85 17.27 -9.55 1.97
N ASP A 86 18.25 -10.34 2.42
CA ASP A 86 18.11 -11.18 3.61
C ASP A 86 17.88 -10.37 4.88
N GLN A 87 18.60 -9.26 5.06
CA GLN A 87 18.39 -8.35 6.19
C GLN A 87 17.03 -7.64 6.13
N THR A 88 16.60 -7.22 4.94
CA THR A 88 15.30 -6.59 4.74
C THR A 88 14.16 -7.58 5.02
N VAL A 89 14.25 -8.81 4.51
CA VAL A 89 13.27 -9.87 4.80
C VAL A 89 13.27 -10.24 6.27
N ALA A 90 14.44 -10.39 6.90
CA ALA A 90 14.55 -10.70 8.32
C ALA A 90 13.88 -9.63 9.20
N THR A 91 14.08 -8.35 8.89
CA THR A 91 13.40 -7.24 9.59
C THR A 91 11.87 -7.36 9.50
N GLN A 92 11.33 -7.69 8.32
CA GLN A 92 9.88 -7.86 8.14
C GLN A 92 9.36 -9.11 8.87
N VAL A 93 10.10 -10.22 8.83
CA VAL A 93 9.76 -11.46 9.55
C VAL A 93 9.79 -11.25 11.06
N GLN A 94 10.78 -10.52 11.58
CA GLN A 94 10.85 -10.20 13.00
C GLN A 94 9.60 -9.44 13.43
N ARG A 95 9.23 -8.38 12.69
CA ARG A 95 7.99 -7.64 12.97
C ARG A 95 6.78 -8.55 13.01
N LEU A 96 6.61 -9.44 12.02
CA LEU A 96 5.50 -10.39 11.98
C LEU A 96 5.53 -11.37 13.15
N THR A 97 6.72 -11.78 13.59
CA THR A 97 6.90 -12.64 14.76
C THR A 97 6.47 -11.91 16.03
N ASP A 98 6.86 -10.65 16.20
CA ASP A 98 6.46 -9.82 17.35
C ASP A 98 4.93 -9.68 17.41
N ILE A 99 4.27 -9.44 16.27
CA ILE A 99 2.80 -9.34 16.23
C ILE A 99 2.14 -10.70 16.52
N GLN A 100 2.76 -11.80 16.08
CA GLN A 100 2.24 -13.14 16.30
C GLN A 100 2.22 -13.53 17.80
N GLU A 101 2.99 -12.85 18.65
CA GLU A 101 2.92 -13.01 20.11
C GLU A 101 1.55 -12.57 20.67
N GLU A 102 0.88 -11.62 20.00
CA GLU A 102 -0.41 -11.06 20.41
C GLU A 102 -1.58 -11.50 19.50
N ASP A 103 -1.31 -11.80 18.23
CA ASP A 103 -2.31 -12.17 17.22
C ASP A 103 -1.96 -13.49 16.52
N LEU A 104 -2.63 -14.56 16.94
CA LEU A 104 -2.44 -15.91 16.37
C LEU A 104 -2.95 -16.06 14.93
N THR A 105 -3.62 -15.05 14.37
CA THR A 105 -4.03 -15.07 12.95
C THR A 105 -2.89 -14.77 11.99
N VAL A 106 -1.75 -14.31 12.52
CA VAL A 106 -0.55 -14.07 11.72
C VAL A 106 -0.02 -15.39 11.16
N HIS A 107 0.00 -15.50 9.84
CA HIS A 107 0.66 -16.58 9.13
C HIS A 107 1.50 -16.01 8.00
N TYR A 108 2.75 -16.44 7.89
CA TYR A 108 3.65 -16.00 6.85
C TYR A 108 4.42 -17.14 6.21
N ARG A 109 4.93 -16.90 5.00
CA ARG A 109 5.83 -17.78 4.27
C ARG A 109 6.89 -16.96 3.57
N VAL A 110 8.14 -17.34 3.76
CA VAL A 110 9.27 -16.82 2.99
C VAL A 110 9.65 -17.84 1.93
N ARG A 111 9.87 -17.39 0.69
CA ARG A 111 10.51 -18.16 -0.37
C ARG A 111 11.70 -17.37 -0.89
N LYS A 112 12.83 -18.03 -1.06
CA LYS A 112 14.03 -17.44 -1.67
C LYS A 112 14.31 -18.17 -2.98
N ASP A 113 14.73 -17.40 -3.97
CA ASP A 113 15.26 -17.92 -5.23
C ASP A 113 16.73 -17.52 -5.32
N SER A 114 17.60 -18.50 -5.10
CA SER A 114 19.05 -18.29 -5.14
C SER A 114 19.60 -18.05 -6.55
N LEU A 115 18.87 -18.43 -7.60
CA LEU A 115 19.31 -18.20 -8.98
C LEU A 115 19.17 -16.72 -9.35
N THR A 116 18.06 -16.11 -8.95
CA THR A 116 17.78 -14.69 -9.21
C THR A 116 18.22 -13.77 -8.07
N GLY A 117 18.54 -14.34 -6.90
CA GLY A 117 18.81 -13.60 -5.69
C GLY A 117 17.58 -12.88 -5.13
N THR A 118 16.37 -13.33 -5.49
CA THR A 118 15.12 -12.70 -5.06
C THR A 118 14.51 -13.41 -3.85
N ALA A 119 13.65 -12.72 -3.13
CA ALA A 119 12.85 -13.31 -2.05
C ALA A 119 11.38 -12.88 -2.16
N THR A 120 10.48 -13.72 -1.68
CA THR A 120 9.06 -13.40 -1.54
C THR A 120 8.62 -13.64 -0.10
N LEU A 121 8.00 -12.64 0.53
CA LEU A 121 7.32 -12.74 1.80
C LEU A 121 5.82 -12.63 1.55
N ASP A 122 5.07 -13.64 1.99
CA ASP A 122 3.64 -13.80 1.76
C ASP A 122 2.96 -14.05 3.10
N PHE A 123 2.10 -13.14 3.55
CA PHE A 123 1.54 -13.18 4.91
C PHE A 123 0.13 -12.62 5.02
N VAL A 124 -0.55 -13.03 6.08
CA VAL A 124 -1.90 -12.59 6.46
C VAL A 124 -1.92 -12.24 7.94
N TRP A 125 -2.71 -11.24 8.33
CA TRP A 125 -2.90 -10.77 9.71
C TRP A 125 -4.18 -9.94 9.87
N ARG A 126 -4.58 -9.64 11.12
CA ARG A 126 -5.65 -8.67 11.40
C ARG A 126 -5.09 -7.25 11.49
N ALA A 127 -5.22 -6.47 10.42
CA ALA A 127 -4.62 -5.14 10.34
C ALA A 127 -5.44 -4.09 11.12
N ASN A 128 -4.90 -3.54 12.22
CA ASN A 128 -5.55 -2.47 13.01
C ASN A 128 -7.05 -2.75 13.28
N SER A 129 -7.36 -4.02 13.54
CA SER A 129 -8.71 -4.52 13.73
C SER A 129 -9.08 -4.43 15.21
N ASP A 130 -10.26 -3.91 15.50
CA ASP A 130 -10.96 -4.23 16.74
C ASP A 130 -12.05 -5.28 16.44
N ASP A 131 -12.77 -5.72 17.48
CA ASP A 131 -13.83 -6.73 17.35
C ASP A 131 -15.09 -6.20 16.65
N THR A 132 -15.25 -4.88 16.56
CA THR A 132 -16.41 -4.22 15.95
C THR A 132 -16.21 -3.88 14.48
N ASN A 133 -14.97 -3.63 14.07
CA ASN A 133 -14.57 -3.29 12.70
C ASN A 133 -13.41 -4.19 12.28
N PRO A 134 -13.66 -5.50 12.03
CA PRO A 134 -12.59 -6.40 11.71
C PRO A 134 -12.03 -6.12 10.32
N ILE A 135 -10.71 -6.18 10.21
CA ILE A 135 -9.98 -6.04 8.95
C ILE A 135 -9.06 -7.24 8.83
N MET A 136 -9.24 -8.02 7.76
CA MET A 136 -8.30 -9.05 7.36
C MET A 136 -7.44 -8.51 6.24
N GLU A 137 -6.12 -8.56 6.41
CA GLU A 137 -5.18 -8.08 5.39
C GLU A 137 -4.24 -9.20 4.98
N TRP A 138 -4.12 -9.39 3.66
CA TRP A 138 -3.09 -10.20 3.06
C TRP A 138 -2.07 -9.32 2.34
N ASN A 139 -0.81 -9.72 2.41
CA ASN A 139 0.30 -9.04 1.77
C ASN A 139 1.22 -10.06 1.07
N ALA A 140 1.68 -9.71 -0.12
CA ALA A 140 2.81 -10.37 -0.76
C ALA A 140 3.83 -9.33 -1.21
N TYR A 141 5.08 -9.51 -0.77
CA TYR A 141 6.21 -8.65 -1.09
C TYR A 141 7.29 -9.47 -1.81
N ARG A 142 7.69 -9.04 -2.99
CA ARG A 142 8.85 -9.56 -3.72
C ARG A 142 9.99 -8.57 -3.58
N PHE A 143 11.11 -9.06 -3.06
CA PHE A 143 12.35 -8.34 -2.90
C PHE A 143 13.31 -8.76 -3.99
N GLU A 144 13.93 -7.79 -4.65
CA GLU A 144 14.93 -8.03 -5.69
C GLU A 144 16.13 -7.08 -5.55
N PRO A 145 17.30 -7.47 -6.09
CA PRO A 145 18.46 -6.59 -6.10
C PRO A 145 18.15 -5.31 -6.86
N TYR A 146 18.58 -4.18 -6.31
CA TYR A 146 18.45 -2.88 -6.94
C TYR A 146 19.81 -2.23 -7.13
N THR A 147 19.97 -1.49 -8.22
CA THR A 147 21.12 -0.63 -8.46
C THR A 147 20.59 0.67 -9.03
N SER A 148 20.88 1.79 -8.34
CA SER A 148 20.49 3.12 -8.81
C SER A 148 21.25 3.51 -10.08
N PRO A 149 20.81 4.56 -10.81
CA PRO A 149 21.57 5.11 -11.93
C PRO A 149 23.01 5.53 -11.57
N THR A 150 23.25 5.91 -10.30
CA THR A 150 24.58 6.25 -9.77
C THR A 150 25.42 5.04 -9.34
N GLY A 151 24.90 3.82 -9.53
CA GLY A 151 25.58 2.57 -9.16
C GLY A 151 25.41 2.16 -7.69
N GLN A 152 24.61 2.88 -6.91
CA GLN A 152 24.36 2.53 -5.52
C GLN A 152 23.48 1.28 -5.44
N LYS A 153 23.99 0.26 -4.75
CA LYS A 153 23.27 -0.99 -4.52
C LYS A 153 22.19 -0.82 -3.46
N GLY A 154 21.11 -1.59 -3.60
CA GLY A 154 20.01 -1.59 -2.66
C GLY A 154 19.06 -2.76 -2.85
N VAL A 155 17.88 -2.62 -2.26
CA VAL A 155 16.77 -3.55 -2.38
C VAL A 155 15.58 -2.81 -2.95
N LEU A 156 14.99 -3.37 -4.02
CA LEU A 156 13.67 -2.99 -4.47
C LEU A 156 12.67 -3.99 -3.90
N MET A 157 11.53 -3.48 -3.41
CA MET A 157 10.40 -4.31 -3.03
C MET A 157 9.16 -3.89 -3.81
N ALA A 158 8.59 -4.85 -4.55
CA ALA A 158 7.26 -4.76 -5.14
C ALA A 158 6.27 -5.52 -4.27
N GLY A 159 5.13 -4.93 -4.00
CA GLY A 159 4.14 -5.47 -3.09
C GLY A 159 2.72 -5.41 -3.62
N ASN A 160 1.93 -6.42 -3.30
CA ASN A 160 0.48 -6.36 -3.38
C ASN A 160 -0.11 -6.56 -1.98
N ARG A 161 -1.06 -5.70 -1.62
CA ARG A 161 -1.79 -5.76 -0.36
C ARG A 161 -3.27 -5.78 -0.66
N ARG A 162 -4.00 -6.68 0.01
CA ARG A 162 -5.44 -6.79 -0.11
C ARG A 162 -6.11 -6.81 1.24
N ARG A 163 -7.22 -6.10 1.36
CA ARG A 163 -8.00 -6.00 2.59
C ARG A 163 -9.42 -6.46 2.35
N ALA A 164 -10.00 -7.05 3.40
CA ALA A 164 -11.41 -7.32 3.51
C ALA A 164 -11.93 -6.82 4.85
N TYR A 165 -13.15 -6.32 4.86
CA TYR A 165 -13.72 -5.58 5.97
C TYR A 165 -14.99 -6.26 6.47
N GLY A 166 -15.15 -6.37 7.79
CA GLY A 166 -16.41 -6.79 8.39
C GLY A 166 -16.93 -8.12 7.84
N SER A 167 -18.13 -8.08 7.27
CA SER A 167 -18.81 -9.24 6.68
C SER A 167 -18.15 -9.77 5.39
N GLU A 168 -17.26 -9.02 4.75
CA GLU A 168 -16.57 -9.43 3.51
C GLU A 168 -15.47 -10.47 3.77
N ILE A 169 -15.01 -10.59 5.02
CA ILE A 169 -13.82 -11.38 5.37
C ILE A 169 -13.96 -12.85 4.98
N VAL A 170 -15.13 -13.46 5.21
CA VAL A 170 -15.34 -14.88 4.90
C VAL A 170 -15.26 -15.11 3.38
N ALA A 171 -15.99 -14.31 2.60
CA ALA A 171 -15.98 -14.40 1.14
C ALA A 171 -14.58 -14.11 0.57
N PHE A 172 -13.86 -13.14 1.14
CA PHE A 172 -12.48 -12.87 0.79
C PHE A 172 -11.59 -14.10 1.00
N LEU A 173 -11.60 -14.71 2.20
CA LEU A 173 -10.75 -15.86 2.50
C LEU A 173 -11.07 -17.08 1.62
N GLU A 174 -12.33 -17.27 1.23
CA GLU A 174 -12.75 -18.32 0.30
C GLU A 174 -12.19 -18.10 -1.11
N ALA A 175 -12.44 -16.92 -1.70
CA ALA A 175 -11.92 -16.55 -3.02
C ALA A 175 -10.38 -16.54 -3.04
N PHE A 176 -9.77 -16.14 -1.92
CA PHE A 176 -8.33 -16.01 -1.81
C PHE A 176 -7.58 -17.34 -1.96
N ARG A 177 -8.24 -18.49 -1.70
CA ARG A 177 -7.66 -19.82 -1.95
C ARG A 177 -7.28 -20.03 -3.41
N THR A 178 -8.04 -19.47 -4.34
CA THR A 178 -7.80 -19.57 -5.78
C THR A 178 -7.02 -18.38 -6.35
N GLU A 179 -7.21 -17.19 -5.78
CA GLU A 179 -6.57 -15.97 -6.29
C GLU A 179 -5.11 -15.83 -5.84
N ARG A 180 -4.75 -16.28 -4.63
CA ARG A 180 -3.39 -16.15 -4.07
C ARG A 180 -2.30 -16.69 -5.00
N PRO A 181 -2.38 -17.91 -5.56
CA PRO A 181 -1.33 -18.42 -6.44
C PRO A 181 -1.15 -17.57 -7.71
N GLN A 182 -2.25 -17.06 -8.27
CA GLN A 182 -2.21 -16.22 -9.46
C GLN A 182 -1.53 -14.88 -9.19
N ILE A 183 -1.86 -14.23 -8.07
CA ILE A 183 -1.24 -12.96 -7.67
C ILE A 183 0.24 -13.16 -7.37
N LEU A 184 0.60 -14.22 -6.66
CA LEU A 184 2.00 -14.55 -6.38
C LEU A 184 2.80 -14.81 -7.67
N GLN A 185 2.19 -15.47 -8.65
CA GLN A 185 2.81 -15.68 -9.95
C GLN A 185 2.98 -14.35 -10.71
N SER A 186 1.95 -13.51 -10.73
CA SER A 186 2.01 -12.16 -11.31
C SER A 186 3.12 -11.33 -10.67
N LEU A 187 3.28 -11.40 -9.36
CA LEU A 187 4.33 -10.70 -8.62
C LEU A 187 5.73 -11.26 -8.95
N ALA A 188 5.86 -12.58 -9.05
CA ALA A 188 7.13 -13.23 -9.42
C ALA A 188 7.62 -12.82 -10.81
N THR A 189 6.70 -12.60 -11.75
CA THR A 189 7.01 -12.19 -13.13
C THR A 189 6.89 -10.70 -13.39
N PHE A 190 6.55 -9.91 -12.37
CA PHE A 190 6.38 -8.47 -12.52
C PHE A 190 7.71 -7.84 -12.93
N LYS A 191 7.71 -7.19 -14.08
CA LYS A 191 8.86 -6.42 -14.56
C LYS A 191 8.84 -5.07 -13.87
N THR A 192 9.61 -4.94 -12.81
CA THR A 192 9.67 -3.65 -12.13
C THR A 192 10.25 -2.60 -13.07
N PRO A 193 9.54 -1.48 -13.28
CA PRO A 193 10.11 -0.36 -14.02
C PRO A 193 11.40 0.13 -13.36
N VAL A 194 12.28 0.79 -14.13
CA VAL A 194 13.49 1.40 -13.57
C VAL A 194 13.07 2.47 -12.57
N ALA A 195 13.08 2.13 -11.29
CA ALA A 195 12.86 3.07 -10.22
C ALA A 195 14.10 3.98 -10.15
N VAL A 196 13.91 5.29 -10.29
CA VAL A 196 14.98 6.28 -10.16
C VAL A 196 14.66 7.12 -8.95
N LEU A 197 15.54 7.17 -7.96
CA LEU A 197 15.37 8.06 -6.83
C LEU A 197 15.53 9.50 -7.32
N SER A 198 14.54 10.38 -7.11
CA SER A 198 14.58 11.77 -7.62
C SER A 198 15.77 12.62 -7.17
N ASN A 199 16.56 12.15 -6.20
CA ASN A 199 17.74 12.83 -5.67
C ASN A 199 19.07 12.15 -6.08
N GLN A 200 19.05 11.22 -7.06
CA GLN A 200 20.23 10.47 -7.51
C GLN A 200 20.36 10.44 -9.02
#